data_AF-A0A822HB19-F1
#
_entry.id   AF-A0A822HB19-F1
#
_cell.length_a   1.000
_cell.length_b   1.000
_cell.length_c   1.000
_cell.angle_alpha   90.00
_cell.angle_beta   90.00
_cell.angle_gamma   90.00
#
_symmetry.space_group_name_H-M   'P 1'
#
loop_
_entity.id
_entity.type
_entity.pdbx_description
1 polymer ?
#
loop_
_entity_poly.entity_id
_entity_poly.type
_entity_poly.pdbx_seq_one_letter_code
_entity_poly.pdbx_strand_id
1 'polypeptide(L)' 'MCARTENVDRILFSGSFLRINDLSMRILAYAMDYWSGGQIKAIFLEHEGYFSAVGCLRNFMMDANGSETDFTHSLQP' A
#
# COMPACT_ATOMS: atom_id res chain seq x y z
N MET A 1 -5.69 -4.70 13.84
CA MET A 1 -7.08 -4.43 14.25
C MET A 1 -7.85 -3.72 13.15
N CYS A 2 -7.34 -2.64 12.54
CA CYS A 2 -8.05 -1.91 11.48
C CYS A 2 -8.55 -2.80 10.34
N ALA A 3 -7.74 -3.73 9.83
CA ALA A 3 -8.18 -4.66 8.78
C ALA A 3 -9.38 -5.55 9.18
N ARG A 4 -9.52 -5.90 10.46
CA ARG A 4 -10.70 -6.65 10.95
C ARG A 4 -11.94 -5.76 11.07
N THR A 5 -11.75 -4.50 11.45
CA THR A 5 -12.84 -3.53 11.55
C THR A 5 -13.38 -3.18 10.16
N GLU A 6 -12.47 -2.98 9.20
CA GLU A 6 -12.80 -2.63 7.80
C GLU A 6 -13.09 -3.85 6.92
N ASN A 7 -13.07 -5.06 7.49
CA ASN A 7 -13.29 -6.33 6.80
C ASN A 7 -12.41 -6.51 5.55
N VAL A 8 -11.10 -6.27 5.70
CA VAL A 8 -10.11 -6.31 4.63
C VAL A 8 -9.19 -7.53 4.81
N ASP A 9 -9.18 -8.40 3.80
CA ASP A 9 -8.38 -9.63 3.80
C ASP A 9 -6.97 -9.45 3.24
N ARG A 10 -6.69 -8.30 2.62
CA ARG A 10 -5.43 -8.03 1.92
C ARG A 10 -4.81 -6.74 2.39
N ILE A 11 -3.61 -6.86 2.98
CA ILE A 11 -2.86 -5.69 3.48
C ILE A 11 -1.61 -5.54 2.63
N LEU A 12 -1.49 -4.38 1.98
CA LEU A 12 -0.30 -3.97 1.25
C LEU A 12 0.66 -3.23 2.19
N PHE A 13 1.91 -3.67 2.28
CA PHE A 13 2.94 -3.01 3.07
C PHE A 13 3.96 -2.29 2.17
N SER A 14 3.72 -1.00 1.89
CA SER A 14 4.64 -0.17 1.10
C SER A 14 5.54 0.71 1.98
N GLY A 15 6.71 1.09 1.49
CA GLY A 15 7.62 2.06 2.10
C GLY A 15 9.08 1.60 2.16
N SER A 16 9.99 2.55 2.39
CA SER A 16 11.45 2.30 2.41
C SER A 16 11.93 1.40 3.56
N PHE A 17 11.11 1.14 4.58
CA PHE A 17 11.46 0.28 5.72
C PHE A 17 11.70 -1.19 5.33
N LEU A 18 11.03 -1.65 4.27
CA LEU A 18 11.12 -3.04 3.80
C LEU A 18 12.20 -3.24 2.73
N ARG A 19 12.95 -2.18 2.39
CA ARG A 19 13.99 -2.24 1.37
C ARG A 19 15.13 -3.16 1.81
N ILE A 20 15.32 -4.26 1.07
CA ILE A 20 16.37 -5.28 1.29
C ILE A 20 16.20 -6.02 2.64
N ASN A 21 14.99 -6.00 3.23
CA ASN A 21 14.75 -6.62 4.53
C ASN A 21 13.70 -7.75 4.44
N ASP A 22 14.14 -8.87 3.87
CA ASP A 22 13.32 -10.09 3.76
C ASP A 22 12.92 -10.65 5.13
N LEU A 23 13.74 -10.43 6.17
CA LEU A 23 13.44 -10.91 7.51
C LEU A 23 12.20 -10.20 8.07
N SER A 24 12.15 -8.88 7.98
CA SER A 24 10.98 -8.11 8.42
C SER A 24 9.74 -8.42 7.58
N MET A 25 9.88 -8.63 6.27
CA MET A 25 8.77 -9.05 5.41
C MET A 25 8.19 -10.40 5.86
N ARG A 26 9.05 -11.38 6.17
CA ARG A 26 8.62 -12.70 6.67
C ARG A 26 7.97 -12.62 8.04
N ILE A 27 8.52 -11.83 8.96
CA ILE A 27 7.94 -11.64 10.30
C ILE A 27 6.56 -10.98 10.19
N LEU A 28 6.41 -9.97 9.32
CA LEU A 28 5.13 -9.32 9.08
C LEU A 28 4.12 -10.29 8.46
N ALA A 29 4.51 -11.07 7.46
CA ALA A 29 3.64 -12.08 6.85
C ALA A 29 3.18 -13.12 7.89
N TYR A 30 4.11 -13.63 8.69
CA TYR A 30 3.81 -14.59 9.74
C TYR A 30 2.91 -14.00 10.83
N ALA A 31 3.16 -12.76 11.26
CA ALA A 31 2.33 -12.09 12.24
C ALA A 31 0.89 -11.92 11.71
N MET A 32 0.73 -11.47 10.47
CA MET A 32 -0.60 -11.30 9.88
C MET A 32 -1.35 -12.63 9.79
N ASP A 33 -0.68 -13.70 9.37
CA ASP A 33 -1.27 -15.05 9.29
C ASP A 33 -1.67 -15.57 10.69
N TYR A 34 -0.77 -15.46 11.67
CA TYR A 34 -0.96 -15.92 13.04
C TYR A 34 -2.10 -15.17 13.75
N TRP A 35 -2.11 -13.84 13.69
CA TRP A 35 -3.12 -13.03 14.37
C TRP A 35 -4.48 -13.06 13.67
N SER A 36 -4.50 -13.29 12.35
CA SER A 36 -5.75 -13.39 11.58
C SER A 36 -6.33 -14.80 11.51
N GLY A 37 -5.56 -15.84 11.85
CA GLY A 37 -5.96 -17.23 11.68
C GLY A 37 -6.01 -17.66 10.21
N GLY A 38 -5.13 -17.10 9.37
CA GLY A 38 -5.07 -17.43 7.93
C GLY A 38 -5.96 -16.60 7.01
N GLN A 39 -6.74 -15.64 7.55
CA GLN A 39 -7.69 -14.86 6.76
C GLN A 39 -7.04 -13.66 6.08
N ILE A 40 -6.00 -13.09 6.68
CA ILE A 40 -5.36 -11.87 6.18
C ILE A 40 -4.01 -12.18 5.55
N LYS A 41 -3.86 -11.81 4.28
CA LYS A 41 -2.62 -11.96 3.53
C LYS A 41 -1.85 -10.64 3.45
N ALA A 42 -0.58 -10.69 3.86
CA ALA A 42 0.38 -9.61 3.63
C ALA A 42 0.88 -9.64 2.17
N ILE A 43 0.85 -8.48 1.51
CA ILE A 43 1.35 -8.27 0.15
C ILE A 43 2.49 -7.26 0.21
N PHE A 44 3.54 -7.56 -0.55
CA PHE A 44 4.71 -6.72 -0.74
C PHE A 44 4.96 -6.62 -2.24
N LEU A 45 5.32 -5.46 -2.74
CA LEU A 45 5.81 -5.24 -4.11
C LEU A 45 7.35 -5.14 -4.10
N GLU A 46 7.93 -5.18 -5.29
CA GLU A 46 9.38 -5.08 -5.47
C GLU A 46 9.88 -3.62 -5.36
N HIS A 47 8.99 -2.67 -5.63
CA HIS A 47 9.28 -1.23 -5.69
C HIS A 47 8.56 -0.44 -4.59
N GLU A 48 8.56 -0.96 -3.36
CA GLU A 48 7.82 -0.41 -2.21
C GLU A 48 8.11 1.05 -1.89
N GLY A 49 9.30 1.53 -2.24
CA GLY A 49 9.74 2.91 -1.99
C GLY A 49 9.30 3.92 -3.04
N TYR A 50 8.85 3.48 -4.22
CA TYR A 50 8.60 4.37 -5.37
C TYR A 50 7.13 4.70 -5.58
N PHE A 51 6.22 4.04 -4.87
CA PHE A 51 4.77 4.23 -5.03
C PHE A 51 4.37 5.71 -4.95
N SER A 52 4.94 6.45 -3.99
CA SER A 52 4.69 7.89 -3.84
C SER A 52 5.17 8.72 -5.03
N ALA A 53 6.35 8.39 -5.59
CA ALA A 53 6.90 9.10 -6.74
C ALA A 53 6.11 8.80 -8.03
N VAL A 54 5.69 7.54 -8.21
CA VAL A 54 4.85 7.11 -9.33
C VAL A 54 3.49 7.80 -9.30
N GLY A 55 2.90 7.99 -8.12
CA GLY A 55 1.66 8.76 -7.95
C GLY A 55 1.79 10.19 -8.45
N CYS A 56 2.85 10.90 -8.04
CA CYS A 56 3.12 12.27 -8.50
C CYS A 56 3.38 12.33 -10.01
N LEU A 57 4.17 11.40 -10.55
CA LEU A 57 4.44 11.34 -11.98
C LEU A 57 3.15 11.09 -12.79
N ARG A 58 2.30 10.17 -12.32
CA ARG A 58 1.01 9.90 -12.97
C ARG A 58 0.14 11.15 -13.00
N ASN A 59 0.04 11.88 -11.88
CA ASN A 59 -0.71 13.12 -11.83
C ASN A 59 -0.14 14.15 -12.83
N PHE A 60 1.17 14.35 -12.81
CA PHE A 60 1.84 15.27 -13.74
C PHE A 60 1.60 14.92 -15.21
N MET A 61 1.65 13.63 -15.57
CA MET A 61 1.36 13.16 -16.94
C MET A 61 -0.12 13.30 -17.31
N MET A 62 -1.03 13.14 -16.35
CA MET A 62 -2.48 13.32 -16.58
C MET A 62 -2.82 14.80 -16.78
N ASP A 63 -2.22 15.70 -15.99
CA ASP A 63 -2.34 17.14 -16.16
C ASP A 63 -1.80 17.59 -17.53
N ALA A 64 -0.68 17.00 -17.97
CA ALA A 64 -0.12 17.26 -19.30
C ALA A 64 -1.01 16.76 -20.47
N ASN A 65 -1.85 15.76 -20.23
CA ASN A 65 -2.76 15.19 -21.24
C ASN A 65 -4.19 15.77 -21.16
N GLY A 66 -4.44 16.77 -20.30
CA GLY A 66 -5.70 17.52 -20.27
C GLY A 66 -6.92 16.72 -19.79
N SER A 67 -6.74 15.58 -19.13
CA SER A 67 -7.82 14.85 -18.47
C SER A 67 -7.83 15.21 -16.98
N GLU A 68 -8.59 16.23 -16.59
CA GLU A 68 -8.94 16.52 -15.20
C GLU A 68 -9.60 15.28 -14.58
N THR A 69 -8.83 14.49 -13.83
CA THR A 69 -9.40 13.56 -12.86
C THR A 69 -9.14 14.11 -11.49
N ASP A 70 -10.13 14.86 -11.00
CA ASP A 70 -10.15 15.51 -9.72
C ASP A 70 -10.11 14.47 -8.58
N PHE A 71 -8.91 14.11 -8.13
CA PHE A 71 -8.70 13.32 -6.90
C PHE A 71 -8.72 14.21 -5.64
N THR A 72 -8.90 15.53 -5.77
CA THR A 72 -8.84 16.45 -4.63
C THR A 72 -10.12 16.46 -3.78
N HIS A 73 -11.19 15.82 -4.26
CA HIS A 73 -12.49 15.80 -3.56
C HIS A 73 -12.60 14.78 -2.41
N SER A 74 -11.60 13.91 -2.19
CA SER A 74 -11.58 12.94 -1.06
C SER A 74 -10.72 13.36 0.14
N LEU A 75 -10.15 14.58 0.12
CA LEU A 75 -9.35 15.15 1.21
C LEU A 75 -9.96 16.46 1.74
N GLN A 76 -11.29 16.57 1.75
CA GLN A 76 -11.96 17.54 2.61
C GLN A 76 -12.25 16.89 3.98
N PRO A 77 -12.05 17.63 5.10
CA PRO A 77 -12.26 17.13 6.45
C PRO A 77 -13.71 16.76 6.76
#